data_AF-A0A969NLZ5-F1
#
_entry.id   AF-A0A969NLZ5-F1
#
_cell.length_a   1.000
_cell.length_b   1.000
_cell.length_c   1.000
_cell.angle_alpha   90.00
_cell.angle_beta   90.00
_cell.angle_gamma   90.00
#
_symmetry.space_group_name_H-M   'P 1'
#
loop_
_entity.id
_entity.type
_entity.pdbx_description
1 polymer ?
#
loop_
_entity_poly.entity_id
_entity_poly.type
_entity_poly.pdbx_seq_one_letter_code
_entity_poly.pdbx_strand_id
1 'polypeptide(L)'
;MSQSQLIVSEPCIVLPPSSNPKPLGLLLQEADLISAAQIEVALQDQNFDRDLKIGEILALRGWLKQQTADFFAQHWATVGQQKVPAPLGYYLKSAGLLNEEQIQILLSEQNRIGLRLGALAVLKGWLKPSTLEFFLKHLCPQRQLESPFIQKSP
;
A
#
# COMPACT_ATOMS: atom_id res chain seq x y z
N MET A 1 -23.12 -19.75 16.22
CA MET A 1 -21.72 -19.26 16.31
C MET A 1 -21.16 -19.34 14.90
N SER A 2 -20.96 -18.27 14.13
CA SER A 2 -19.98 -17.23 14.39
C SER A 2 -20.28 -16.05 13.45
N GLN A 3 -20.83 -14.96 13.97
CA GLN A 3 -20.93 -13.67 13.26
C GLN A 3 -19.56 -12.97 13.16
N SER A 4 -18.49 -13.61 13.63
CA SER A 4 -17.14 -13.05 13.74
C SER A 4 -16.35 -12.99 12.43
N GLN A 5 -16.93 -13.42 11.30
CA GLN A 5 -16.31 -13.25 9.97
C GLN A 5 -16.70 -11.95 9.27
N LEU A 6 -17.61 -11.15 9.83
CA LEU A 6 -18.17 -9.98 9.14
C LEU A 6 -17.39 -8.67 9.32
N ILE A 7 -16.34 -8.62 10.16
CA ILE A 7 -15.66 -7.35 10.50
C ILE A 7 -14.14 -7.53 10.60
N VAL A 8 -13.50 -7.93 9.51
CA VAL A 8 -12.02 -8.06 9.48
C VAL A 8 -11.38 -7.16 8.44
N SER A 9 -12.17 -6.62 7.50
CA SER A 9 -11.64 -6.24 6.20
C SER A 9 -12.69 -5.54 5.34
N GLU A 10 -13.21 -4.39 5.79
CA GLU A 10 -14.16 -3.65 4.95
C GLU A 10 -13.52 -3.28 3.60
N PRO A 11 -14.22 -3.53 2.48
CA PRO A 11 -13.71 -3.25 1.15
C PRO A 11 -13.45 -1.75 1.00
N CYS A 12 -12.32 -1.40 0.42
CA CYS A 12 -12.00 -0.01 0.08
C CYS A 12 -12.72 0.35 -1.22
N ILE A 13 -13.74 1.22 -1.17
CA ILE A 13 -14.45 1.70 -2.37
C ILE A 13 -13.53 2.71 -3.08
N VAL A 14 -13.04 2.31 -4.24
CA VAL A 14 -11.97 3.02 -4.94
C VAL A 14 -12.55 4.10 -5.84
N LEU A 15 -11.90 5.27 -5.88
CA LEU A 15 -12.09 6.26 -6.94
C LEU A 15 -11.22 5.87 -8.14
N PRO A 16 -11.74 5.93 -9.38
CA PRO A 16 -10.95 5.55 -10.55
C PRO A 16 -9.68 6.43 -10.61
N PRO A 17 -8.50 5.83 -10.90
CA PRO A 17 -7.29 6.61 -11.11
C PRO A 17 -7.51 7.59 -12.27
N SER A 18 -7.01 8.80 -12.10
CA SER A 18 -7.07 9.89 -13.08
C SER A 18 -6.59 9.42 -14.47
N SER A 19 -7.19 9.97 -15.52
CA SER A 19 -6.99 9.61 -16.95
C SER A 19 -5.58 9.82 -17.52
N ASN A 20 -4.60 10.20 -16.70
CA ASN A 20 -3.19 10.31 -17.07
C ASN A 20 -2.33 9.51 -16.08
N PRO A 21 -1.65 8.43 -16.52
CA PRO A 21 -0.84 7.61 -15.61
C PRO A 21 0.37 8.41 -15.13
N LYS A 22 0.46 8.60 -13.81
CA LYS A 22 1.65 9.22 -13.20
C LYS A 22 2.89 8.35 -13.45
N PRO A 23 4.07 8.96 -13.67
CA PRO A 23 5.34 8.24 -13.70
C PRO A 23 5.56 7.41 -12.43
N LEU A 24 6.10 6.20 -12.59
CA LEU A 24 6.30 5.25 -11.48
C LEU A 24 7.10 5.87 -10.31
N GLY A 25 8.18 6.60 -10.62
CA GLY A 25 9.01 7.25 -9.59
C GLY A 25 8.23 8.25 -8.74
N LEU A 26 7.40 9.10 -9.35
CA LEU A 26 6.56 10.06 -8.61
C LEU A 26 5.53 9.36 -7.74
N LEU A 27 4.93 8.28 -8.25
CA LEU A 27 3.95 7.51 -7.50
C LEU A 27 4.54 6.83 -6.26
N LEU A 28 5.72 6.23 -6.40
CA LEU A 28 6.46 5.63 -5.28
C LEU A 28 6.95 6.68 -4.27
N GLN A 29 7.30 7.88 -4.75
CA GLN A 29 7.67 9.01 -3.90
C GLN A 29 6.50 9.53 -3.08
N GLU A 30 5.32 9.69 -3.70
CA GLU A 30 4.09 10.08 -3.02
C GLU A 30 3.68 9.06 -1.94
N ALA A 31 4.03 7.79 -2.13
CA ALA A 31 3.82 6.72 -1.15
C ALA A 31 4.92 6.66 -0.06
N ASP A 32 5.92 7.56 -0.10
CA ASP A 32 7.09 7.58 0.78
C ASP A 32 7.85 6.23 0.81
N LEU A 33 7.88 5.55 -0.34
CA LEU A 33 8.61 4.29 -0.53
C LEU A 33 10.03 4.53 -1.03
N ILE A 34 10.24 5.65 -1.72
CA ILE A 34 11.53 6.12 -2.24
C ILE A 34 11.61 7.65 -2.21
N SER A 35 12.81 8.19 -2.13
CA SER A 35 13.09 9.63 -2.10
C SER A 35 13.38 10.21 -3.48
N ALA A 36 13.29 11.53 -3.63
CA ALA A 36 13.68 12.23 -4.86
C ALA A 36 15.12 11.90 -5.29
N ALA A 37 16.06 11.88 -4.33
CA ALA A 37 17.45 11.56 -4.60
C ALA A 37 17.62 10.12 -5.13
N GLN A 38 16.85 9.15 -4.62
CA GLN A 38 16.86 7.78 -5.14
C GLN A 38 16.30 7.70 -6.56
N ILE A 39 15.30 8.51 -6.90
CA ILE A 39 14.78 8.62 -8.28
C ILE A 39 15.86 9.18 -9.20
N GLU A 40 16.53 10.27 -8.80
CA GLU A 40 17.58 10.91 -9.59
C GLU A 40 18.71 9.94 -9.90
N VAL A 41 19.19 9.19 -8.89
CA VAL A 41 20.22 8.18 -9.09
C VAL A 41 19.72 7.04 -9.99
N ALA A 42 18.50 6.56 -9.79
CA ALA A 42 17.95 5.51 -10.64
C ALA A 42 17.77 5.95 -12.11
N LEU A 43 17.43 7.22 -12.34
CA LEU A 43 17.37 7.82 -13.68
C LEU A 43 18.77 7.97 -14.30
N GLN A 44 19.80 8.26 -13.49
CA GLN A 44 21.18 8.25 -13.96
C GLN A 44 21.60 6.86 -14.41
N ASP A 45 21.28 5.80 -13.65
CA ASP A 45 21.59 4.42 -14.04
C ASP A 45 20.87 4.01 -15.32
N GLN A 46 19.61 4.40 -15.48
CA GLN A 46 18.82 4.13 -16.68
C GLN A 46 19.43 4.78 -17.94
N ASN A 47 20.21 5.86 -17.80
CA ASN A 47 20.94 6.43 -18.93
C ASN A 47 22.12 5.56 -19.37
N PHE A 48 22.72 4.79 -18.45
CA PHE A 48 23.79 3.84 -18.76
C PHE A 48 23.26 2.53 -19.34
N ASP A 49 22.10 2.07 -18.86
CA ASP A 49 21.41 0.90 -19.39
C ASP A 49 19.94 1.22 -19.66
N ARG A 50 19.63 1.50 -20.94
CA ARG A 50 18.31 1.95 -21.37
C ARG A 50 17.24 0.85 -21.33
N ASP A 51 17.66 -0.41 -21.24
CA ASP A 51 16.73 -1.53 -21.18
C ASP A 51 16.19 -1.75 -19.77
N LEU A 52 16.91 -1.27 -18.74
CA LEU A 52 16.46 -1.34 -17.36
C LEU A 52 15.37 -0.31 -17.04
N LYS A 53 14.25 -0.77 -16.48
CA LYS A 53 13.18 0.09 -15.99
C LYS A 53 13.52 0.64 -14.62
N ILE A 54 13.03 1.84 -14.32
CA ILE A 54 13.29 2.50 -13.03
C ILE A 54 12.92 1.62 -11.82
N GLY A 55 11.83 0.86 -11.90
CA GLY A 55 11.42 -0.07 -10.84
C GLY A 55 12.43 -1.20 -10.59
N GLU A 56 13.03 -1.73 -11.65
CA GLU A 56 14.07 -2.78 -11.59
C GLU A 56 15.36 -2.20 -11.01
N ILE A 57 15.75 -0.99 -11.41
CA ILE A 57 16.93 -0.31 -10.87
C ILE A 57 16.79 -0.06 -9.37
N LEU A 58 15.63 0.44 -8.93
CA LEU A 58 15.34 0.65 -7.50
C LEU A 58 15.42 -0.66 -6.71
N ALA A 59 15.01 -1.78 -7.31
CA ALA A 59 15.08 -3.09 -6.69
C ALA A 59 16.50 -3.68 -6.67
N LEU A 60 17.25 -3.57 -7.78
CA LEU A 60 18.64 -3.99 -7.89
C LEU A 60 19.55 -3.27 -6.88
N ARG A 61 19.26 -2.00 -6.59
CA ARG A 61 19.95 -1.23 -5.55
C ARG A 61 19.52 -1.55 -4.12
N GLY A 62 18.51 -2.38 -3.93
CA GLY A 62 17.97 -2.75 -2.61
C GLY A 62 17.18 -1.64 -1.92
N TRP A 63 16.77 -0.59 -2.62
CA TRP A 63 15.97 0.51 -2.05
C TRP A 63 14.48 0.18 -1.98
N LEU A 64 14.02 -0.71 -2.84
CA LEU A 64 12.64 -1.13 -2.93
C LEU A 64 12.60 -2.65 -3.18
N LYS A 65 11.58 -3.36 -2.68
CA LYS A 65 11.38 -4.76 -3.08
C LYS A 65 10.90 -4.80 -4.54
N GLN A 66 11.37 -5.78 -5.31
CA GLN A 66 10.87 -6.03 -6.68
C GLN A 66 9.34 -6.14 -6.71
N GLN A 67 8.76 -6.90 -5.77
CA GLN A 67 7.32 -7.04 -5.62
C GLN A 67 6.60 -5.68 -5.49
N THR A 68 7.18 -4.74 -4.74
CA THR A 68 6.61 -3.40 -4.56
C THR A 68 6.71 -2.61 -5.87
N ALA A 69 7.86 -2.64 -6.56
CA ALA A 69 8.00 -2.01 -7.87
C ALA A 69 6.97 -2.54 -8.88
N ASP A 70 6.82 -3.86 -8.97
CA ASP A 70 5.91 -4.53 -9.91
C ASP A 70 4.45 -4.22 -9.60
N PHE A 71 4.07 -4.20 -8.32
CA PHE A 71 2.71 -3.83 -7.91
C PHE A 71 2.35 -2.42 -8.39
N PHE A 72 3.22 -1.44 -8.14
CA PHE A 72 2.97 -0.06 -8.55
C PHE A 72 3.01 0.13 -10.07
N ALA A 73 3.89 -0.59 -10.78
CA ALA A 73 4.01 -0.49 -12.23
C ALA A 73 2.85 -1.15 -12.99
N GLN A 74 2.35 -2.29 -12.50
CA GLN A 74 1.43 -3.14 -13.26
C GLN A 74 -0.01 -3.13 -12.71
N HIS A 75 -0.17 -3.02 -11.39
CA HIS A 75 -1.46 -3.24 -10.74
C HIS A 75 -2.11 -1.96 -10.25
N TRP A 76 -1.33 -0.97 -9.77
CA TRP A 76 -1.87 0.22 -9.13
C TRP A 76 -2.91 0.97 -9.98
N ALA A 77 -2.65 1.12 -11.29
CA ALA A 77 -3.55 1.81 -12.22
C ALA A 77 -4.91 1.12 -12.42
N THR A 78 -5.04 -0.16 -12.05
CA THR A 78 -6.28 -0.95 -12.22
C THR A 78 -6.93 -1.32 -10.90
N VAL A 79 -6.31 -0.99 -9.75
CA VAL A 79 -6.88 -1.29 -8.41
C VAL A 79 -8.31 -0.75 -8.28
N GLY A 80 -8.60 0.42 -8.85
CA GLY A 80 -9.95 1.02 -8.80
C GLY A 80 -10.98 0.48 -9.78
N GLN A 81 -10.57 -0.41 -10.67
CA GLN A 81 -11.43 -1.00 -11.70
C GLN A 81 -11.89 -2.43 -11.32
N GLN A 82 -11.50 -2.92 -10.13
CA GLN A 82 -11.87 -4.24 -9.67
C GLN A 82 -13.37 -4.31 -9.36
N LYS A 83 -14.05 -5.34 -9.87
CA LYS A 83 -15.48 -5.59 -9.64
C LYS A 83 -15.82 -5.77 -8.16
N VAL A 84 -14.89 -6.34 -7.39
CA VAL A 84 -15.03 -6.58 -5.96
C VAL A 84 -13.86 -5.87 -5.27
N PRO A 85 -14.09 -4.80 -4.51
CA PRO A 85 -13.01 -4.13 -3.82
C PRO A 85 -12.45 -5.01 -2.71
N ALA A 86 -11.13 -5.12 -2.64
CA ALA A 86 -10.44 -5.86 -1.59
C ALA A 86 -10.18 -4.98 -0.34
N PRO A 87 -9.93 -5.59 0.83
CA PRO A 87 -9.54 -4.85 2.02
C PRO A 87 -8.13 -4.27 1.91
N LEU A 88 -7.83 -3.27 2.74
CA LEU A 88 -6.52 -2.62 2.77
C LEU A 88 -5.35 -3.61 2.97
N GLY A 89 -5.52 -4.61 3.85
CA GLY A 89 -4.51 -5.64 4.10
C GLY A 89 -4.12 -6.43 2.86
N TYR A 90 -5.07 -6.68 1.94
CA TYR A 90 -4.81 -7.34 0.67
C TYR A 90 -3.88 -6.53 -0.22
N TYR A 91 -4.09 -5.21 -0.32
CA TYR A 91 -3.25 -4.33 -1.13
C TYR A 91 -1.85 -4.14 -0.53
N LEU A 92 -1.76 -3.98 0.80
CA LEU A 92 -0.46 -3.89 1.48
C LEU A 92 0.36 -5.18 1.33
N LYS A 93 -0.31 -6.35 1.35
CA LYS A 93 0.33 -7.63 1.05
C LYS A 93 0.75 -7.75 -0.41
N SER A 94 -0.15 -7.42 -1.34
CA SER A 94 0.12 -7.47 -2.78
C SER A 94 1.31 -6.58 -3.16
N ALA A 95 1.44 -5.42 -2.52
CA ALA A 95 2.56 -4.50 -2.67
C ALA A 95 3.85 -4.96 -1.96
N GLY A 96 3.86 -6.08 -1.24
CA GLY A 96 5.03 -6.58 -0.50
C GLY A 96 5.41 -5.75 0.73
N LEU A 97 4.53 -4.84 1.17
CA LEU A 97 4.73 -3.99 2.34
C LEU A 97 4.47 -4.74 3.65
N LEU A 98 3.53 -5.69 3.61
CA LEU A 98 3.29 -6.65 4.69
C LEU A 98 3.34 -8.08 4.12
N ASN A 99 3.83 -9.04 4.91
CA ASN A 99 3.76 -10.45 4.55
C ASN A 99 2.53 -11.14 5.19
N GLU A 100 2.28 -12.39 4.83
CA GLU A 100 1.14 -13.15 5.36
C GLU A 100 1.17 -13.27 6.88
N GLU A 101 2.33 -13.54 7.47
CA GLU A 101 2.51 -13.66 8.91
C GLU A 101 2.15 -12.36 9.64
N GLN A 102 2.66 -11.23 9.16
CA GLN A 102 2.35 -9.90 9.69
C GLN A 102 0.86 -9.62 9.58
N ILE A 103 0.21 -9.97 8.46
CA ILE A 103 -1.24 -9.82 8.31
C ILE A 103 -1.97 -10.65 9.38
N GLN A 104 -1.63 -11.93 9.55
CA GLN A 104 -2.27 -12.79 10.57
C GLN A 104 -2.10 -12.24 11.98
N ILE A 105 -0.91 -11.74 12.33
CA ILE A 105 -0.65 -11.10 13.62
C ILE A 105 -1.57 -9.88 13.80
N LEU A 106 -1.64 -8.98 12.80
CA LEU A 106 -2.46 -7.77 12.88
C LEU A 106 -3.95 -8.10 13.01
N LEU A 107 -4.44 -9.13 12.32
CA LEU A 107 -5.83 -9.57 12.41
C LEU A 107 -6.16 -10.15 13.79
N SER A 108 -5.23 -10.93 14.37
CA SER A 108 -5.41 -11.49 15.70
C SER A 108 -5.45 -10.40 16.79
N GLU A 109 -4.64 -9.36 16.65
CA GLU A 109 -4.55 -8.26 17.62
C GLU A 109 -5.69 -7.25 17.47
N GLN A 110 -6.11 -6.97 16.24
CA GLN A 110 -7.24 -6.10 15.94
C GLN A 110 -8.49 -6.53 16.74
N ASN A 111 -8.79 -7.84 16.77
CA ASN A 111 -9.93 -8.39 17.50
C ASN A 111 -9.84 -8.20 19.02
N ARG A 112 -8.65 -7.95 19.57
CA ARG A 112 -8.42 -7.79 21.02
C ARG A 112 -8.35 -6.32 21.45
N ILE A 113 -7.77 -5.47 20.61
CA ILE A 113 -7.40 -4.09 20.96
C ILE A 113 -8.39 -3.08 20.37
N GLY A 114 -9.16 -3.46 19.34
CA GLY A 114 -10.14 -2.58 18.67
C GLY A 114 -9.51 -1.56 17.72
N LEU A 115 -8.22 -1.72 17.40
CA LEU A 115 -7.48 -0.86 16.46
C LEU A 115 -7.59 -1.37 15.01
N ARG A 116 -7.52 -0.45 14.06
CA ARG A 116 -7.51 -0.80 12.63
C ARG A 116 -6.15 -1.40 12.22
N LEU A 117 -6.16 -2.37 11.31
CA LEU A 117 -4.95 -3.07 10.82
C LEU A 117 -3.83 -2.10 10.40
N GLY A 118 -4.18 -1.03 9.67
CA GLY A 118 -3.20 -0.02 9.25
C GLY A 118 -2.55 0.70 10.43
N ALA A 119 -3.33 1.10 11.43
CA ALA A 119 -2.82 1.76 12.63
C ALA A 119 -1.92 0.82 13.44
N LEU A 120 -2.28 -0.46 13.55
CA LEU A 120 -1.44 -1.48 14.19
C LEU A 120 -0.13 -1.70 13.44
N ALA A 121 -0.14 -1.73 12.10
CA ALA A 121 1.07 -1.89 11.29
C ALA A 121 2.04 -0.70 11.49
N VAL A 122 1.50 0.52 11.61
CA VAL A 122 2.29 1.71 11.93
C VAL A 122 2.84 1.65 13.36
N LEU A 123 2.01 1.29 14.34
CA LEU A 123 2.43 1.19 15.75
C LEU A 123 3.57 0.17 15.94
N LYS A 124 3.57 -0.90 15.16
CA LYS A 124 4.64 -1.92 15.17
C LYS A 124 5.88 -1.54 14.37
N GLY A 125 5.88 -0.40 13.67
CA GLY A 125 6.98 0.03 12.81
C GLY A 125 7.12 -0.76 11.51
N TRP A 126 6.11 -1.53 11.11
CA TRP A 126 6.13 -2.31 9.87
C TRP A 126 5.72 -1.50 8.65
N LEU A 127 5.01 -0.38 8.87
CA LEU A 127 4.55 0.51 7.83
C LEU A 127 4.77 1.96 8.27
N LYS A 128 5.22 2.83 7.37
CA LYS A 128 5.29 4.27 7.67
C LYS A 128 3.88 4.88 7.72
N PRO A 129 3.62 5.88 8.59
CA PRO A 129 2.35 6.61 8.60
C PRO A 129 2.01 7.22 7.24
N SER A 130 2.98 7.85 6.58
CA SER A 130 2.87 8.45 5.24
C SER A 130 2.46 7.44 4.17
N THR A 131 3.07 6.25 4.17
CA THR A 131 2.69 5.18 3.25
C THR A 131 1.27 4.71 3.52
N LEU A 132 0.87 4.55 4.78
CA LEU A 132 -0.51 4.21 5.13
C LEU A 132 -1.50 5.27 4.61
N GLU A 133 -1.21 6.55 4.86
CA GLU A 133 -2.02 7.69 4.42
C GLU A 133 -2.19 7.71 2.90
N PHE A 134 -1.12 7.41 2.15
CA PHE A 134 -1.17 7.31 0.70
C PHE A 134 -2.17 6.24 0.25
N PHE A 135 -2.13 5.03 0.82
CA PHE A 135 -3.08 3.97 0.47
C PHE A 135 -4.51 4.34 0.88
N LEU A 136 -4.71 4.91 2.06
CA LEU A 136 -6.04 5.35 2.50
C LEU A 136 -6.63 6.43 1.58
N LYS A 137 -5.82 7.42 1.20
CA LYS A 137 -6.24 8.52 0.30
C LYS A 137 -6.73 8.00 -1.05
N HIS A 138 -6.03 7.02 -1.62
CA HIS A 138 -6.33 6.55 -2.99
C HIS A 138 -7.31 5.38 -3.04
N LEU A 139 -7.32 4.51 -2.02
CA LEU A 139 -8.14 3.31 -2.01
C LEU A 139 -9.39 3.48 -1.15
N CYS A 140 -9.30 4.20 -0.04
CA CYS A 140 -10.37 4.28 0.97
C CYS A 140 -10.64 5.74 1.38
N PRO A 141 -10.93 6.66 0.43
CA PRO A 141 -11.02 8.10 0.69
C PRO A 141 -12.09 8.46 1.73
N GLN A 142 -13.18 7.68 1.79
CA GLN A 142 -14.24 7.84 2.79
C GLN A 142 -13.75 7.65 4.23
N ARG A 143 -12.65 6.92 4.43
CA ARG A 143 -12.08 6.60 5.74
C ARG A 143 -11.01 7.58 6.21
N GLN A 144 -10.68 8.61 5.42
CA GLN A 144 -9.74 9.65 5.86
C GLN A 144 -10.30 10.48 7.04
N LEU A 145 -11.63 10.55 7.17
CA LEU A 145 -12.32 11.29 8.23
C LEU A 145 -12.59 10.43 9.47
N GLU A 146 -12.33 9.12 9.40
CA GLU A 146 -12.59 8.21 10.49
C GLU A 146 -11.38 8.08 11.41
N SER A 147 -11.62 8.01 12.72
CA SER A 147 -10.54 7.79 13.68
C SER A 147 -9.79 6.49 13.36
N PRO A 148 -8.46 6.53 13.20
CA PRO A 148 -7.66 5.32 13.00
C PRO A 148 -7.69 4.38 14.22
N PHE A 149 -8.17 4.88 15.36
CA PHE A 149 -8.13 4.21 16.66
C PHE A 149 -9.45 3.57 17.10
N ILE A 150 -10.57 3.80 16.40
CA ILE A 150 -11.87 3.25 16.81
C ILE A 150 -12.45 2.40 15.68
N GLN A 151 -12.47 1.08 15.90
CA GLN A 151 -13.50 0.24 15.30
C GLN A 151 -14.79 0.48 16.09
N LYS A 152 -15.80 1.08 15.46
CA LYS A 152 -17.15 1.06 16.05
C LYS A 152 -17.61 -0.39 16.04
N SER A 153 -17.77 -0.97 17.23
CA SER A 153 -18.56 -2.18 17.40
C SER A 153 -20.03 -1.84 17.09
N PRO A 154 -20.77 -2.72 16.39
CA PRO A 154 -22.23 -2.62 16.32
C PRO A 154 -22.87 -2.81 17.69
#